data_AF-A0A3A4ZMF3-F1
#
_entry.id   AF-A0A3A4ZMF3-F1
#
_cell.length_a   1.000
_cell.length_b   1.000
_cell.length_c   1.000
_cell.angle_alpha   90.00
_cell.angle_beta   90.00
_cell.angle_gamma   90.00
#
_symmetry.space_group_name_H-M   'P 1'
#
loop_
_entity.id
_entity.type
_entity.pdbx_description
1 polymer ?
#
loop_
_entity_poly.entity_id
_entity_poly.type
_entity_poly.pdbx_seq_one_letter_code
_entity_poly.pdbx_strand_id
1 'polypeptide(L)'
;MMRREQVTELGVALLLGAAYAALNYLTLGLTLPGSALVVSVRPQVVIPILGGFLMGPLHGFVIGCAGNLMGDWLCGLGIVYWPFSLGNGLMGALPGLLHVHGVRRVDSVQRFSMLLLSVVAGNVVGIGLGMVVYNSLCEDSLQQLTWLFFHPIIVTNLIVSFILLPPLLYLFRKMPASFDMRLSGSLYYLLLAVVLPLILMLSSMNYAALSSGLEGILPAENKGRLLDGFTLDVFRYGGTIAIAAILAGVGLTFWLIQHLLSPIRSLIRAARQLKEGRLEEIDLGPMAGRPDEFGKLAQVFEEAVDQVKQREERFRQAIQELRVEINREQEAKQVSEITESEYFRLLSQRSQSLRARRDKKRK
;
A
#
# COMPACT_ATOMS: atom_id res chain seq x y z
N MET A 1 32.60 14.77 -10.69
CA MET A 1 31.92 15.88 -11.38
C MET A 1 30.42 15.54 -11.39
N MET A 2 29.58 16.28 -10.64
CA MET A 2 28.13 16.01 -10.60
C MET A 2 27.51 16.26 -11.99
N ARG A 3 26.55 15.44 -12.40
CA ARG A 3 25.80 15.67 -13.64
C ARG A 3 24.92 16.92 -13.46
N ARG A 4 24.73 17.70 -14.53
CA ARG A 4 23.95 18.96 -14.52
C ARG A 4 22.55 18.78 -13.91
N GLU A 5 21.90 17.64 -14.16
CA GLU A 5 20.62 17.26 -13.57
C GLU A 5 20.66 17.19 -12.04
N GLN A 6 21.70 16.60 -11.45
CA GLN A 6 21.86 16.49 -10.00
C GLN A 6 22.05 17.86 -9.33
N VAL A 7 22.69 18.79 -10.02
CA VAL A 7 22.87 20.17 -9.53
C VAL A 7 21.52 20.89 -9.49
N THR A 8 20.67 20.70 -10.51
CA THR A 8 19.30 21.24 -10.51
C THR A 8 18.45 20.63 -9.40
N GLU A 9 18.52 19.31 -9.18
CA GLU A 9 17.74 18.66 -8.11
C GLU A 9 18.19 19.10 -6.71
N LEU A 10 19.49 19.30 -6.49
CA LEU A 10 20.01 19.84 -5.23
C LEU A 10 19.55 21.29 -5.00
N GLY A 11 19.49 22.10 -6.06
CA GLY A 11 18.95 23.46 -6.01
C GLY A 11 17.47 23.48 -5.60
N VAL A 12 16.67 22.55 -6.14
CA VAL A 12 15.27 22.38 -5.72
C VAL A 12 15.17 21.94 -4.25
N ALA A 13 16.03 21.03 -3.80
CA ALA A 13 16.08 20.62 -2.40
C ALA A 13 16.40 21.79 -1.45
N LEU A 14 17.29 22.70 -1.83
CA LEU A 14 17.57 23.90 -1.03
C LEU A 14 16.39 24.87 -1.00
N LEU A 15 15.67 25.05 -2.12
CA LEU A 15 14.44 25.86 -2.15
C LEU A 15 13.34 25.27 -1.26
N LEU A 16 13.19 23.95 -1.27
CA LEU A 16 12.27 23.24 -0.37
C LEU A 16 12.72 23.36 1.10
N GLY A 17 14.03 23.37 1.36
CA GLY A 17 14.60 23.69 2.68
C GLY A 17 14.25 25.11 3.13
N ALA A 18 14.33 26.10 2.25
CA ALA A 18 13.89 27.46 2.56
C ALA A 18 12.38 27.55 2.83
N ALA A 19 11.55 26.80 2.08
CA ALA A 19 10.12 26.71 2.35
C ALA A 19 9.83 26.05 3.71
N TYR A 20 10.59 25.00 4.09
CA TYR A 20 10.55 24.42 5.42
C TYR A 20 10.88 25.47 6.49
N ALA A 21 11.96 26.24 6.30
CA ALA A 21 12.41 27.25 7.25
C ALA A 21 11.36 28.36 7.45
N ALA A 22 10.77 28.84 6.35
CA ALA A 22 9.70 29.82 6.37
C ALA A 22 8.46 29.31 7.12
N LEU A 23 8.04 28.06 6.87
CA LEU A 23 6.94 27.46 7.61
C LEU A 23 7.28 27.25 9.09
N ASN A 24 8.51 26.87 9.42
CA ASN A 24 8.96 26.76 10.81
C ASN A 24 8.80 28.09 11.56
N TYR A 25 9.15 29.20 10.93
CA TYR A 25 8.95 30.53 11.47
C TYR A 25 7.46 30.88 11.62
N LEU A 26 6.65 30.63 10.58
CA LEU A 26 5.21 30.92 10.60
C LEU A 26 4.43 30.10 11.64
N THR A 27 4.90 28.91 11.99
CA THR A 27 4.20 28.00 12.90
C THR A 27 4.83 27.88 14.28
N LEU A 28 5.83 28.71 14.61
CA LEU A 28 6.55 28.65 15.89
C LEU A 28 5.61 28.71 17.11
N GLY A 29 4.53 29.48 17.04
CA GLY A 29 3.55 29.62 18.14
C GLY A 29 2.32 28.72 18.05
N LEU A 30 2.19 27.88 17.02
CA LEU A 30 1.07 26.95 16.88
C LEU A 30 1.30 25.76 17.80
N THR A 31 0.63 25.69 18.95
CA THR A 31 0.70 24.52 19.85
C THR A 31 -0.58 23.70 19.78
N LEU A 32 -0.50 22.37 19.93
CA LEU A 32 -1.71 21.57 20.10
C LEU A 32 -2.34 21.89 21.46
N PRO A 33 -3.69 21.94 21.56
CA PRO A 33 -4.38 22.00 22.85
C PRO A 33 -3.87 20.86 23.73
N GLY A 34 -3.33 21.20 24.89
CA GLY A 34 -2.69 20.23 25.79
C GLY A 34 -1.19 19.96 25.56
N SER A 35 -0.49 20.78 24.76
CA SER A 35 0.97 20.68 24.55
C SER A 35 1.72 22.00 24.80
N ALA A 36 1.00 22.99 25.34
CA ALA A 36 1.31 24.42 25.31
C ALA A 36 2.69 24.83 25.87
N LEU A 37 3.41 23.94 26.57
CA LEU A 37 4.71 24.25 27.15
C LEU A 37 5.95 23.77 26.38
N VAL A 38 5.86 22.83 25.42
CA VAL A 38 7.12 22.20 24.95
C VAL A 38 7.25 21.92 23.44
N VAL A 39 6.16 21.69 22.69
CA VAL A 39 6.29 21.34 21.25
C VAL A 39 5.22 21.98 20.37
N SER A 40 5.65 22.88 19.50
CA SER A 40 4.81 23.45 18.43
C SER A 40 4.41 22.38 17.39
N VAL A 41 3.25 22.57 16.76
CA VAL A 41 2.83 21.83 15.57
C VAL A 41 3.79 22.18 14.43
N ARG A 42 4.40 21.16 13.83
CA ARG A 42 5.42 21.33 12.79
C ARG A 42 4.92 20.78 11.44
N PRO A 43 3.99 21.44 10.73
CA PRO A 43 3.52 20.96 9.41
C PRO A 43 4.65 20.85 8.37
N GLN A 44 5.72 21.64 8.53
CA GLN A 44 6.91 21.63 7.69
C GLN A 44 7.64 20.29 7.65
N VAL A 45 7.51 19.41 8.65
CA VAL A 45 8.20 18.11 8.69
C VAL A 45 7.85 17.20 7.52
N VAL A 46 6.73 17.45 6.87
CA VAL A 46 6.28 16.66 5.71
C VAL A 46 7.08 16.98 4.46
N ILE A 47 7.70 18.16 4.38
CA ILE A 47 8.51 18.59 3.24
C ILE A 47 9.75 17.69 3.04
N PRO A 48 10.61 17.46 4.05
CA PRO A 48 11.75 16.55 3.89
C PRO A 48 11.33 15.09 3.70
N ILE A 49 10.21 14.65 4.31
CA ILE A 49 9.66 13.31 4.10
C ILE A 49 9.26 13.12 2.63
N LEU A 50 8.48 14.05 2.07
CA LEU A 50 8.07 14.01 0.68
C LEU A 50 9.24 14.21 -0.27
N GLY A 51 10.13 15.16 0.02
CA GLY A 51 11.33 15.39 -0.76
C GLY A 51 12.20 14.14 -0.83
N GLY A 52 12.37 13.46 0.30
CA GLY A 52 13.02 12.15 0.38
C GLY A 52 12.34 11.11 -0.50
N PHE A 53 11.05 10.88 -0.29
CA PHE A 53 10.28 9.90 -1.06
C PHE A 53 10.26 10.19 -2.58
N LEU A 54 10.19 11.46 -2.98
CA LEU A 54 10.06 11.87 -4.37
C LEU A 54 11.40 11.96 -5.11
N MET A 55 12.45 12.44 -4.46
CA MET A 55 13.74 12.78 -5.07
C MET A 55 14.90 11.90 -4.57
N GLY A 56 14.69 11.09 -3.52
CA GLY A 56 15.69 10.19 -2.95
C GLY A 56 16.29 10.69 -1.62
N PRO A 57 17.10 9.83 -0.96
CA PRO A 57 17.50 10.01 0.43
C PRO A 57 18.37 11.25 0.64
N LEU A 58 19.28 11.55 -0.29
CA LEU A 58 20.14 12.74 -0.21
C LEU A 58 19.32 14.03 -0.21
N HIS A 59 18.30 14.12 -1.07
CA HIS A 59 17.45 15.30 -1.16
C HIS A 59 16.60 15.47 0.10
N GLY A 60 16.00 14.40 0.60
CA GLY A 60 15.28 14.42 1.89
C GLY A 60 16.19 14.87 3.05
N PHE A 61 17.44 14.40 3.07
CA PHE A 61 18.44 14.81 4.05
C PHE A 61 18.75 16.31 3.98
N VAL A 62 19.06 16.81 2.77
CA VAL A 62 19.40 18.22 2.57
C VAL A 62 18.23 19.13 2.93
N ILE A 63 17.00 18.79 2.49
CA ILE A 63 15.79 19.56 2.81
C ILE A 63 15.59 19.65 4.32
N GLY A 64 15.69 18.52 5.03
CA GLY A 64 15.44 18.48 6.47
C GLY A 64 16.53 19.16 7.28
N CYS A 65 17.80 18.92 6.93
CA CYS A 65 18.94 19.48 7.64
C CYS A 65 19.06 20.99 7.40
N ALA A 66 19.10 21.42 6.15
CA ALA A 66 19.22 22.84 5.82
C ALA A 66 17.95 23.61 6.24
N GLY A 67 16.77 23.03 6.01
CA GLY A 67 15.51 23.67 6.39
C GLY A 67 15.38 23.89 7.89
N ASN A 68 15.75 22.91 8.71
CA ASN A 68 15.71 23.09 10.16
C ASN A 68 16.77 24.08 10.65
N LEU A 69 18.01 24.00 10.16
CA LEU A 69 19.08 24.91 10.55
C LEU A 69 18.74 26.37 10.21
N MET A 70 18.23 26.61 8.99
CA MET A 70 17.76 27.93 8.57
C MET A 70 16.54 28.38 9.36
N GLY A 71 15.61 27.47 9.66
CA GLY A 71 14.42 27.74 10.45
C GLY A 71 14.77 28.17 11.87
N ASP A 72 15.69 27.46 12.53
CA ASP A 72 16.14 27.78 13.89
C ASP A 72 16.84 29.15 13.92
N TRP A 73 17.64 29.46 12.89
CA TRP A 73 18.26 30.78 12.75
C TRP A 73 17.21 31.90 12.56
N LEU A 74 16.21 31.70 11.69
CA LEU A 74 15.12 32.67 11.47
C LEU A 74 14.26 32.90 12.73
N CYS A 75 14.09 31.86 13.54
CA CYS A 75 13.36 31.94 14.81
C CYS A 75 14.19 32.55 15.96
N GLY A 76 15.43 32.98 15.71
CA GLY A 76 16.31 33.57 16.73
C GLY A 76 16.99 32.55 17.65
N LEU A 77 16.88 31.24 17.37
CA LEU A 77 17.51 30.16 18.14
C LEU A 77 18.98 29.93 17.76
N GLY A 78 19.43 30.51 16.63
CA GLY A 78 20.79 30.38 16.14
C GLY A 78 21.15 28.94 15.75
N ILE A 79 22.37 28.51 16.09
CA ILE A 79 22.92 27.17 15.74
C ILE A 79 22.94 26.24 16.97
N VAL A 80 22.32 26.64 18.09
CA VAL A 80 22.37 25.89 19.36
C VAL A 80 21.83 24.46 19.20
N TYR A 81 20.74 24.30 18.43
CA TYR A 81 20.05 23.03 18.23
C TYR A 81 20.47 22.30 16.94
N TRP A 82 21.66 22.58 16.41
CA TRP A 82 22.17 21.95 15.19
C TRP A 82 22.12 20.40 15.18
N PRO A 83 22.28 19.66 16.30
CA PRO A 83 22.17 18.21 16.27
C PRO A 83 20.78 17.73 15.81
N PHE A 84 19.73 18.48 16.13
CA PHE A 84 18.38 18.19 15.66
C PHE A 84 18.21 18.48 14.16
N SER A 85 19.05 19.34 13.57
CA SER A 85 19.06 19.52 12.11
C SER A 85 19.53 18.25 11.39
N LEU A 86 20.55 17.56 11.92
CA LEU A 86 20.89 16.21 11.42
C LEU A 86 19.72 15.24 11.57
N GLY A 87 19.01 15.31 12.70
CA GLY A 87 17.83 14.49 12.94
C GLY A 87 16.71 14.70 11.93
N ASN A 88 16.38 15.96 11.61
CA ASN A 88 15.40 16.30 10.58
C ASN A 88 15.87 15.89 9.18
N GLY A 89 17.18 15.91 8.92
CA GLY A 89 17.76 15.34 7.70
C GLY A 89 17.50 13.84 7.60
N LEU A 90 17.81 13.07 8.64
CA LEU A 90 17.56 11.61 8.65
C LEU A 90 16.07 11.26 8.54
N MET A 91 15.20 12.09 9.13
CA MET A 91 13.75 11.98 8.99
C MET A 91 13.29 12.08 7.53
N GLY A 92 13.94 12.89 6.71
CA GLY A 92 13.70 12.93 5.25
C GLY A 92 14.41 11.82 4.49
N ALA A 93 15.62 11.44 4.91
CA ALA A 93 16.44 10.45 4.20
C ALA A 93 15.83 9.05 4.22
N LEU A 94 15.28 8.62 5.36
CA LEU A 94 14.77 7.26 5.56
C LEU A 94 13.58 6.91 4.64
N PRO A 95 12.53 7.76 4.53
CA PRO A 95 11.51 7.60 3.49
C PRO A 95 12.08 7.60 2.07
N GLY A 96 13.18 8.33 1.85
CA GLY A 96 13.87 8.34 0.56
C GLY A 96 14.57 7.03 0.18
N LEU A 97 14.82 6.13 1.12
CA LEU A 97 15.32 4.78 0.78
C LEU A 97 14.31 4.02 -0.09
N LEU A 98 13.00 4.24 0.11
CA LEU A 98 11.96 3.64 -0.72
C LEU A 98 12.09 4.03 -2.20
N HIS A 99 12.51 5.28 -2.47
CA HIS A 99 12.77 5.76 -3.82
C HIS A 99 13.85 4.94 -4.53
N VAL A 100 14.97 4.70 -3.85
CA VAL A 100 16.12 3.96 -4.40
C VAL A 100 15.78 2.49 -4.60
N HIS A 101 14.93 1.92 -3.75
CA HIS A 101 14.39 0.56 -3.90
C HIS A 101 13.25 0.46 -4.94
N GLY A 102 12.99 1.51 -5.72
CA GLY A 102 12.03 1.50 -6.83
C GLY A 102 10.58 1.80 -6.45
N VAL A 103 10.28 2.08 -5.18
CA VAL A 103 8.93 2.46 -4.72
C VAL A 103 8.70 3.95 -5.02
N ARG A 104 8.29 4.24 -6.25
CA ARG A 104 8.02 5.62 -6.72
C ARG A 104 6.56 6.07 -6.57
N ARG A 105 5.66 5.13 -6.25
CA ARG A 105 4.22 5.34 -6.08
C ARG A 105 3.69 4.43 -4.97
N VAL A 106 2.64 4.89 -4.30
CA VAL A 106 1.93 4.19 -3.24
C VAL A 106 0.61 3.68 -3.80
N ASP A 107 0.69 2.60 -4.60
CA ASP A 107 -0.43 1.98 -5.31
C ASP A 107 -0.99 0.73 -4.61
N SER A 108 -0.41 0.35 -3.48
CA SER A 108 -0.87 -0.76 -2.65
C SER A 108 -0.80 -0.39 -1.17
N VAL A 109 -1.63 -1.05 -0.37
CA VAL A 109 -1.63 -0.87 1.09
C VAL A 109 -0.30 -1.31 1.69
N GLN A 110 0.37 -2.30 1.12
CA GLN A 110 1.72 -2.68 1.54
C GLN A 110 2.72 -1.52 1.40
N ARG A 111 2.74 -0.85 0.24
CA ARG A 111 3.63 0.30 0.01
C ARG A 111 3.24 1.48 0.88
N PHE A 112 1.95 1.63 1.19
CA PHE A 112 1.48 2.65 2.14
C PHE A 112 2.01 2.36 3.55
N SER A 113 1.89 1.12 4.03
CA SER A 113 2.46 0.67 5.31
C SER A 113 3.98 0.86 5.36
N MET A 114 4.70 0.49 4.30
CA MET A 114 6.15 0.71 4.20
C MET A 114 6.52 2.18 4.34
N LEU A 115 5.76 3.08 3.69
CA LEU A 115 5.98 4.52 3.80
C LEU A 115 5.74 5.00 5.23
N LEU A 116 4.62 4.64 5.87
CA LEU A 116 4.34 5.04 7.25
C LEU A 116 5.41 4.53 8.22
N LEU A 117 5.83 3.27 8.07
CA LEU A 117 6.91 2.69 8.89
C LEU A 117 8.25 3.40 8.67
N SER A 118 8.57 3.78 7.42
CA SER A 118 9.78 4.55 7.13
C SER A 118 9.76 5.97 7.75
N VAL A 119 8.57 6.58 7.85
CA VAL A 119 8.38 7.88 8.52
C VAL A 119 8.53 7.74 10.03
N VAL A 120 8.00 6.67 10.63
CA VAL A 120 8.21 6.32 12.04
C VAL A 120 9.70 6.11 12.33
N ALA A 121 10.36 5.27 11.54
CA ALA A 121 11.80 5.04 11.65
C ALA A 121 12.59 6.34 11.47
N GLY A 122 12.23 7.16 10.47
CA GLY A 122 12.77 8.49 10.20
C GLY A 122 12.80 9.38 11.42
N ASN A 123 11.65 9.51 12.09
CA ASN A 123 11.49 10.33 13.28
C ASN A 123 12.26 9.76 14.48
N VAL A 124 12.10 8.46 14.77
CA VAL A 124 12.74 7.84 15.94
C VAL A 124 14.26 7.88 15.82
N VAL A 125 14.82 7.47 14.68
CA VAL A 125 16.26 7.46 14.45
C VAL A 125 16.81 8.88 14.35
N GLY A 126 16.13 9.75 13.60
CA GLY A 126 16.59 11.13 13.40
C GLY A 126 16.61 11.92 14.70
N ILE A 127 15.47 12.02 15.39
CA ILE A 127 15.37 12.77 16.64
C ILE A 127 16.23 12.11 17.73
N GLY A 128 16.38 10.78 17.70
CA GLY A 128 17.18 10.05 18.68
C GLY A 128 18.66 10.33 18.55
N LEU A 129 19.17 10.31 17.32
CA LEU A 129 20.54 10.73 17.05
C LEU A 129 20.78 12.18 17.44
N GLY A 130 19.87 13.09 17.05
CA GLY A 130 19.98 14.50 17.41
C GLY A 130 20.02 14.71 18.93
N MET A 131 19.21 13.96 19.66
CA MET A 131 19.14 14.01 21.12
C MET A 131 20.38 13.44 21.80
N VAL A 132 20.90 12.30 21.35
CA VAL A 132 22.16 11.72 21.87
C VAL A 132 23.34 12.65 21.64
N VAL A 133 23.43 13.25 20.44
CA VAL A 133 24.49 14.21 20.12
C VAL A 133 24.31 15.51 20.91
N TYR A 134 23.08 15.98 21.10
CA TYR A 134 22.81 17.15 21.93
C TYR A 134 23.17 16.90 23.40
N ASN A 135 22.90 15.70 23.91
CA ASN A 135 23.27 15.31 25.27
C ASN A 135 24.78 15.33 25.52
N SER A 136 25.61 15.06 24.52
CA SER A 136 27.07 15.21 24.69
C SER A 136 27.55 16.67 24.69
N LEU A 137 26.65 17.63 24.45
CA LEU A 137 26.92 19.07 24.45
C LEU A 137 26.32 19.79 25.66
N CYS A 138 25.47 19.14 26.47
CA CYS A 138 24.87 19.70 27.67
C CYS A 138 25.00 18.77 28.88
N GLU A 139 24.83 19.31 30.09
CA GLU A 139 24.93 18.53 31.33
C GLU A 139 23.62 17.84 31.73
N ASP A 140 22.55 18.02 30.96
CA ASP A 140 21.24 17.42 31.26
C ASP A 140 21.29 15.90 31.16
N SER A 141 20.47 15.20 31.97
CA SER A 141 20.37 13.75 31.85
C SER A 141 19.65 13.33 30.57
N LEU A 142 20.08 12.21 29.97
CA LEU A 142 19.44 11.64 28.79
C LEU A 142 17.95 11.30 29.06
N GLN A 143 17.62 10.85 30.29
CA GLN A 143 16.24 10.63 30.69
C GLN A 143 15.41 11.92 30.65
N GLN A 144 15.91 13.01 31.22
CA GLN A 144 15.21 14.30 31.22
C GLN A 144 14.98 14.81 29.80
N LEU A 145 16.02 14.79 28.95
CA LEU A 145 15.90 15.18 27.54
C LEU A 145 14.91 14.30 26.77
N THR A 146 14.80 13.01 27.15
CA THR A 146 13.88 12.07 26.50
C THR A 146 12.44 12.48 26.75
N TRP A 147 12.12 12.71 28.01
CA TRP A 147 10.75 12.98 28.44
C TRP A 147 10.30 14.41 28.15
N LEU A 148 11.25 15.35 28.14
CA LEU A 148 10.97 16.75 27.88
C LEU A 148 10.90 17.04 26.37
N PHE A 149 11.89 16.60 25.58
CA PHE A 149 12.01 16.98 24.17
C PHE A 149 11.74 15.82 23.20
N PHE A 150 12.45 14.70 23.33
CA PHE A 150 12.43 13.62 22.33
C PHE A 150 11.03 13.04 22.10
N HIS A 151 10.36 12.62 23.17
CA HIS A 151 9.09 11.92 23.06
C HIS A 151 7.96 12.83 22.55
N PRO A 152 7.75 14.05 23.08
CA PRO A 152 6.75 14.96 22.54
C PRO A 152 6.99 15.33 21.07
N ILE A 153 8.25 15.55 20.65
CA ILE A 153 8.60 15.88 19.26
C ILE A 153 8.22 14.75 18.30
N ILE A 154 8.54 13.50 18.64
CA ILE A 154 8.19 12.34 17.81
C ILE A 154 6.68 12.21 17.67
N VAL A 155 5.94 12.34 18.77
CA VAL A 155 4.48 12.25 18.75
C VAL A 155 3.88 13.29 17.82
N THR A 156 4.25 14.56 17.98
CA THR A 156 3.73 15.66 17.16
C THR A 156 4.09 15.47 15.68
N ASN A 157 5.36 15.18 15.38
CA ASN A 157 5.81 15.01 14.01
C ASN A 157 5.08 13.86 13.31
N LEU A 158 4.87 12.73 14.00
CA LEU A 158 4.20 11.56 13.43
C LEU A 158 2.71 11.83 13.21
N ILE A 159 2.01 12.42 14.16
CA ILE A 159 0.59 12.78 13.99
C ILE A 159 0.42 13.72 12.79
N VAL A 160 1.23 14.77 12.72
CA VAL A 160 1.19 15.74 11.61
C VAL A 160 1.53 15.07 10.27
N SER A 161 2.56 14.22 10.23
CA SER A 161 2.93 13.49 9.02
C SER A 161 1.83 12.54 8.58
N PHE A 162 1.22 11.83 9.52
CA PHE A 162 0.14 10.87 9.25
C PHE A 162 -1.11 11.56 8.71
N ILE A 163 -1.41 12.78 9.15
CA ILE A 163 -2.54 13.56 8.65
C ILE A 163 -2.27 14.10 7.24
N LEU A 164 -1.09 14.68 7.01
CA LEU A 164 -0.82 15.47 5.81
C LEU A 164 -0.25 14.66 4.64
N LEU A 165 0.50 13.59 4.91
CA LEU A 165 1.22 12.85 3.87
C LEU A 165 0.27 12.24 2.82
N PRO A 166 -0.84 11.56 3.16
CA PRO A 166 -1.71 10.97 2.13
C PRO A 166 -2.35 11.99 1.16
N PRO A 167 -2.93 13.13 1.59
CA PRO A 167 -3.46 14.17 0.70
C PRO A 167 -2.40 14.71 -0.24
N LEU A 168 -1.18 14.91 0.26
CA LEU A 168 -0.07 15.39 -0.55
C LEU A 168 0.33 14.33 -1.59
N LEU A 169 0.34 13.04 -1.24
CA LEU A 169 0.58 11.97 -2.22
C LEU A 169 -0.51 11.88 -3.30
N TYR A 170 -1.77 12.14 -2.95
CA TYR A 170 -2.85 12.28 -3.92
C TYR A 170 -2.63 13.50 -4.83
N LEU A 171 -2.28 14.66 -4.25
CA LEU A 171 -2.00 15.90 -4.97
C LEU A 171 -0.85 15.73 -5.98
N PHE A 172 0.24 15.07 -5.57
CA PHE A 172 1.38 14.76 -6.43
C PHE A 172 1.15 13.55 -7.37
N ARG A 173 -0.07 13.00 -7.43
CA ARG A 173 -0.43 11.83 -8.26
C ARG A 173 0.47 10.60 -8.00
N LYS A 174 0.96 10.45 -6.78
CA LYS A 174 1.77 9.31 -6.34
C LYS A 174 0.95 8.22 -5.66
N MET A 175 -0.30 8.50 -5.32
CA MET A 175 -1.25 7.56 -4.75
C MET A 175 -2.47 7.46 -5.70
N PRO A 176 -2.64 6.37 -6.47
CA PRO A 176 -3.80 6.20 -7.33
C PRO A 176 -5.06 5.98 -6.49
N ALA A 177 -6.18 6.54 -6.95
CA ALA A 177 -7.49 6.35 -6.33
C ALA A 177 -8.14 5.02 -6.77
N SER A 178 -7.40 3.91 -6.66
CA SER A 178 -7.96 2.56 -6.83
C SER A 178 -8.94 2.25 -5.70
N PHE A 179 -9.83 1.27 -5.90
CA PHE A 179 -10.80 0.86 -4.88
C PHE A 179 -10.11 0.55 -3.53
N ASP A 180 -9.06 -0.28 -3.56
CA ASP A 180 -8.30 -0.65 -2.37
C ASP A 180 -7.68 0.55 -1.65
N MET A 181 -7.06 1.48 -2.41
CA MET A 181 -6.40 2.65 -1.82
C MET A 181 -7.41 3.66 -1.28
N ARG A 182 -8.58 3.78 -1.91
CA ARG A 182 -9.68 4.62 -1.42
C ARG A 182 -10.29 4.05 -0.14
N LEU A 183 -10.58 2.75 -0.12
CA LEU A 183 -11.12 2.06 1.05
C LEU A 183 -10.12 2.11 2.22
N SER A 184 -8.85 1.81 1.95
CA SER A 184 -7.82 1.89 2.98
C SER A 184 -7.61 3.32 3.47
N GLY A 185 -7.59 4.30 2.56
CA GLY A 185 -7.47 5.70 2.91
C GLY A 185 -8.66 6.22 3.73
N SER A 186 -9.89 5.83 3.39
CA SER A 186 -11.08 6.25 4.14
C SER A 186 -11.11 5.64 5.54
N LEU A 187 -10.79 4.34 5.69
CA LEU A 187 -10.69 3.69 7.00
C LEU A 187 -9.58 4.31 7.85
N TYR A 188 -8.43 4.61 7.24
CA TYR A 188 -7.33 5.30 7.89
C TYR A 188 -7.72 6.69 8.41
N TYR A 189 -8.40 7.49 7.60
CA TYR A 189 -8.88 8.82 8.01
C TYR A 189 -10.02 8.75 9.01
N LEU A 190 -10.91 7.76 8.91
CA LEU A 190 -11.94 7.51 9.91
C LEU A 190 -11.29 7.20 11.27
N LEU A 191 -10.26 6.36 11.29
CA LEU A 191 -9.52 6.04 12.50
C LEU A 191 -8.85 7.28 13.11
N LEU A 192 -8.19 8.11 12.28
CA LEU A 192 -7.63 9.39 12.73
C LEU A 192 -8.71 10.33 13.30
N ALA A 193 -9.86 10.42 12.63
CA ALA A 193 -10.99 11.26 13.03
C ALA A 193 -11.69 10.77 14.30
N VAL A 194 -11.52 9.51 14.69
CA VAL A 194 -12.02 8.97 15.96
C VAL A 194 -10.97 9.12 17.07
N VAL A 195 -9.74 8.67 16.81
CA VAL A 195 -8.69 8.55 17.82
C VAL A 195 -8.19 9.92 18.29
N LEU A 196 -7.89 10.84 17.37
CA LEU A 196 -7.33 12.14 17.75
C LEU A 196 -8.33 13.00 18.55
N PRO A 197 -9.59 13.18 18.13
CA PRO A 197 -10.56 13.94 18.91
C PRO A 197 -10.88 13.28 20.25
N LEU A 198 -10.92 11.95 20.32
CA LEU A 198 -11.13 11.24 21.59
C LEU A 198 -10.02 11.57 22.60
N ILE A 199 -8.75 11.58 22.17
CA ILE A 199 -7.62 11.93 23.04
C ILE A 199 -7.70 13.39 23.48
N LEU A 200 -8.00 14.31 22.57
CA LEU A 200 -8.16 15.73 22.90
C LEU A 200 -9.31 15.95 23.88
N MET A 201 -10.44 15.26 23.68
CA MET A 201 -11.60 15.32 24.57
C MET A 201 -11.25 14.79 25.97
N LEU A 202 -10.63 13.60 26.06
CA LEU A 202 -10.18 13.03 27.33
C LEU A 202 -9.17 13.94 28.03
N SER A 203 -8.23 14.52 27.29
CA SER A 203 -7.27 15.49 27.82
C SER A 203 -7.97 16.72 28.40
N SER A 204 -8.93 17.28 27.66
CA SER A 204 -9.69 18.46 28.11
C SER A 204 -10.54 18.16 29.35
N MET A 205 -11.20 17.00 29.40
CA MET A 205 -12.01 16.59 30.54
C MET A 205 -11.16 16.37 31.79
N ASN A 206 -10.02 15.69 31.64
CA ASN A 206 -9.10 15.44 32.75
C ASN A 206 -8.47 16.74 33.26
N TYR A 207 -8.09 17.65 32.37
CA TYR A 207 -7.60 18.98 32.74
C TYR A 207 -8.64 19.76 33.56
N ALA A 208 -9.89 19.78 33.09
CA ALA A 208 -10.98 20.49 33.79
C ALA A 208 -11.22 19.90 35.19
N ALA A 209 -11.32 18.57 35.29
CA ALA A 209 -11.54 17.87 36.55
C ALA A 209 -10.40 18.10 37.57
N LEU A 210 -9.14 18.02 37.10
CA LEU A 210 -7.97 18.26 37.95
C LEU A 210 -7.88 19.73 38.38
N SER A 211 -8.13 20.67 37.44
CA SER A 211 -8.13 22.09 37.75
C SER A 211 -9.16 22.44 38.82
N SER A 212 -10.39 21.95 38.70
CA SER A 212 -11.45 22.20 39.71
C SER A 212 -11.14 21.55 41.05
N GLY A 213 -10.57 20.33 41.04
CA GLY A 213 -10.23 19.62 42.28
C GLY A 213 -9.10 20.29 43.08
N LEU A 214 -8.25 21.09 42.42
CA LEU A 214 -7.14 21.82 43.05
C LEU A 214 -7.50 23.26 43.43
N GLU A 215 -8.72 23.73 43.14
CA GLU A 215 -9.15 25.07 43.52
C GLU A 215 -9.14 25.26 45.04
N GLY A 216 -8.46 26.31 45.50
CA GLY A 216 -8.32 26.62 46.92
C GLY A 216 -7.33 25.75 47.70
N ILE A 217 -6.77 24.67 47.10
CA ILE A 217 -5.78 23.79 47.75
C ILE A 217 -4.36 24.29 47.50
N LEU A 218 -4.06 24.73 46.28
CA LEU A 218 -2.70 25.12 45.87
C LEU A 218 -2.63 26.59 45.44
N PRO A 219 -1.47 27.26 45.68
CA PRO A 219 -1.17 28.54 45.05
C PRO A 219 -1.24 28.46 43.52
N ALA A 220 -1.64 29.55 42.86
CA ALA A 220 -1.86 29.59 41.41
C ALA A 220 -0.63 29.15 40.59
N GLU A 221 0.58 29.49 41.03
CA GLU A 221 1.83 29.11 40.36
C GLU A 221 2.09 27.59 40.41
N ASN A 222 1.88 26.97 41.57
CA ASN A 222 2.05 25.52 41.75
C ASN A 222 0.94 24.74 41.02
N LYS A 223 -0.29 25.29 41.00
CA LYS A 223 -1.40 24.74 40.22
C LYS A 223 -1.05 24.73 38.72
N GLY A 224 -0.52 25.82 38.18
CA GLY A 224 -0.11 25.92 36.78
C GLY A 224 0.92 24.85 36.41
N ARG A 225 2.04 24.78 37.14
CA ARG A 225 3.11 23.79 36.87
C ARG A 225 2.62 22.34 36.90
N LEU A 226 1.74 21.99 37.84
CA LEU A 226 1.16 20.64 37.93
C LEU A 226 0.24 20.34 36.74
N LEU A 227 -0.62 21.29 36.38
CA LEU A 227 -1.53 21.14 35.25
C LEU A 227 -0.78 21.01 33.92
N ASP A 228 0.30 21.76 33.76
CA ASP A 228 1.18 21.71 32.59
C ASP A 228 1.88 20.35 32.46
N GLY A 229 2.44 19.84 33.55
CA GLY A 229 3.06 18.51 33.60
C GLY A 229 2.06 17.40 33.30
N PHE A 230 0.87 17.45 33.92
CA PHE A 230 -0.20 16.49 33.69
C PHE A 230 -0.62 16.46 32.22
N THR A 231 -0.76 17.65 31.64
CA THR A 231 -1.17 17.86 30.26
C THR A 231 -0.13 17.32 29.28
N LEU A 232 1.16 17.54 29.55
CA LEU A 232 2.26 16.97 28.78
C LEU A 232 2.28 15.43 28.85
N ASP A 233 2.03 14.85 30.02
CA ASP A 233 1.97 13.39 30.18
C ASP A 233 0.79 12.78 29.41
N VAL A 234 -0.40 13.39 29.49
CA VAL A 234 -1.57 12.94 28.71
C VAL A 234 -1.28 13.02 27.21
N PHE A 235 -0.67 14.11 26.74
CA PHE A 235 -0.28 14.26 25.34
C PHE A 235 0.69 13.16 24.90
N ARG A 236 1.70 12.86 25.71
CA ARG A 236 2.69 11.81 25.42
C ARG A 236 2.04 10.43 25.33
N TYR A 237 1.38 9.99 26.40
CA TYR A 237 0.80 8.65 26.43
C TYR A 237 -0.34 8.52 25.42
N GLY A 238 -1.26 9.48 25.38
CA GLY A 238 -2.35 9.52 24.41
C GLY A 238 -1.84 9.50 22.97
N GLY A 239 -0.84 10.33 22.66
CA GLY A 239 -0.22 10.38 21.33
C GLY A 239 0.49 9.09 20.92
N THR A 240 1.20 8.42 21.83
CA THR A 240 1.79 7.10 21.53
C THR A 240 0.73 6.03 21.28
N ILE A 241 -0.33 6.02 22.08
CA ILE A 241 -1.47 5.13 21.88
C ILE A 241 -2.13 5.43 20.52
N ALA A 242 -2.24 6.71 20.14
CA ALA A 242 -2.78 7.09 18.84
C ALA A 242 -1.97 6.52 17.69
N ILE A 243 -0.65 6.71 17.73
CA ILE A 243 0.27 6.21 16.70
C ILE A 243 0.20 4.69 16.62
N ALA A 244 0.22 4.00 17.77
CA ALA A 244 0.10 2.55 17.82
C ALA A 244 -1.24 2.07 17.24
N ALA A 245 -2.35 2.71 17.60
CA ALA A 245 -3.68 2.41 17.06
C ALA A 245 -3.74 2.63 15.55
N ILE A 246 -3.16 3.72 15.03
CA ILE A 246 -3.10 4.02 13.60
C ILE A 246 -2.31 2.94 12.85
N LEU A 247 -1.12 2.58 13.34
CA LEU A 247 -0.31 1.52 12.75
C LEU A 247 -1.01 0.16 12.79
N ALA A 248 -1.68 -0.17 13.91
CA ALA A 248 -2.47 -1.38 14.05
C ALA A 248 -3.66 -1.39 13.07
N GLY A 249 -4.36 -0.26 12.90
CA GLY A 249 -5.46 -0.12 11.96
C GLY A 249 -5.04 -0.27 10.50
N VAL A 250 -3.89 0.27 10.12
CA VAL A 250 -3.30 0.04 8.79
C VAL A 250 -2.90 -1.42 8.62
N GLY A 251 -2.31 -2.05 9.63
CA GLY A 251 -1.99 -3.48 9.64
C GLY A 251 -3.23 -4.37 9.48
N LEU A 252 -4.30 -4.05 10.21
CA LEU A 252 -5.59 -4.74 10.11
C LEU A 252 -6.21 -4.56 8.72
N THR A 253 -6.13 -3.36 8.16
CA THR A 253 -6.61 -3.08 6.79
C THR A 253 -5.83 -3.91 5.76
N PHE A 254 -4.51 -3.98 5.90
CA PHE A 254 -3.67 -4.83 5.06
C PHE A 254 -4.07 -6.31 5.18
N TRP A 255 -4.29 -6.80 6.40
CA TRP A 255 -4.73 -8.16 6.66
C TRP A 255 -6.10 -8.44 6.03
N LEU A 256 -7.08 -7.55 6.23
CA LEU A 256 -8.42 -7.68 5.64
C LEU A 256 -8.38 -7.69 4.12
N ILE A 257 -7.54 -6.86 3.50
CA ILE A 257 -7.38 -6.83 2.04
C ILE A 257 -6.81 -8.16 1.53
N GLN A 258 -5.80 -8.71 2.19
CA GLN A 258 -5.26 -10.03 1.83
C GLN A 258 -6.31 -11.13 2.03
N HIS A 259 -7.11 -11.04 3.09
CA HIS A 259 -8.11 -12.06 3.42
C HIS A 259 -9.34 -12.03 2.50
N LEU A 260 -9.81 -10.84 2.10
CA LEU A 260 -11.06 -10.66 1.35
C LEU A 260 -10.85 -10.48 -0.16
N LEU A 261 -9.85 -9.69 -0.59
CA LEU A 261 -9.68 -9.36 -2.01
C LEU A 261 -8.85 -10.38 -2.77
N SER A 262 -7.93 -11.08 -2.10
CA SER A 262 -7.10 -12.11 -2.76
C SER A 262 -7.96 -13.28 -3.31
N PRO A 263 -8.91 -13.85 -2.55
CA PRO A 263 -9.82 -14.87 -3.06
C PRO A 263 -10.62 -14.39 -4.29
N ILE A 264 -11.20 -13.20 -4.22
CA ILE A 264 -12.01 -12.63 -5.31
C ILE A 264 -11.17 -12.47 -6.59
N ARG A 265 -9.92 -12.01 -6.48
CA ARG A 265 -9.02 -11.86 -7.63
C ARG A 265 -8.68 -13.20 -8.28
N SER A 266 -8.54 -14.26 -7.51
CA SER A 266 -8.30 -15.60 -8.04
C SER A 266 -9.53 -16.13 -8.79
N LEU A 267 -10.73 -15.97 -8.25
CA LEU A 267 -11.97 -16.32 -8.96
C LEU A 267 -12.16 -15.52 -10.25
N ILE A 268 -11.84 -14.21 -10.24
CA ILE A 268 -11.89 -13.38 -11.47
C ILE A 268 -10.90 -13.88 -12.52
N ARG A 269 -9.70 -14.31 -12.11
CA ARG A 269 -8.70 -14.90 -13.03
C ARG A 269 -9.20 -16.22 -13.61
N ALA A 270 -9.73 -17.11 -12.79
CA ALA A 270 -10.33 -18.37 -13.23
C ALA A 270 -11.50 -18.15 -14.20
N ALA A 271 -12.41 -17.20 -13.90
CA ALA A 271 -13.50 -16.82 -14.79
C ALA A 271 -13.01 -16.27 -16.14
N ARG A 272 -11.89 -15.52 -16.15
CA ARG A 272 -11.29 -15.03 -17.40
C ARG A 272 -10.67 -16.16 -18.21
N GLN A 273 -9.97 -17.10 -17.57
CA GLN A 273 -9.42 -18.28 -18.23
C GLN A 273 -10.52 -19.18 -18.83
N LEU A 274 -11.62 -19.37 -18.08
CA LEU A 274 -12.81 -20.09 -18.55
C LEU A 274 -13.39 -19.45 -19.81
N LYS A 275 -13.55 -18.12 -19.81
CA LYS A 275 -14.01 -17.36 -20.99
C LYS A 275 -13.09 -17.53 -22.21
N GLU A 276 -11.78 -17.59 -21.98
CA GLU A 276 -10.76 -17.70 -23.02
C GLU A 276 -10.53 -19.15 -23.49
N GLY A 277 -11.31 -20.12 -22.96
CA GLY A 277 -11.22 -21.53 -23.33
C GLY A 277 -9.98 -22.26 -22.77
N ARG A 278 -9.22 -21.62 -21.88
CA ARG A 278 -8.03 -22.20 -21.25
C ARG A 278 -8.40 -22.97 -19.99
N LEU A 279 -9.21 -24.03 -20.18
CA LEU A 279 -9.80 -24.83 -19.10
C LEU A 279 -8.76 -25.62 -18.28
N GLU A 280 -7.60 -25.92 -18.87
CA GLU A 280 -6.50 -26.65 -18.22
C GLU A 280 -5.66 -25.78 -17.26
N GLU A 281 -5.70 -24.45 -17.43
CA GLU A 281 -4.96 -23.50 -16.59
C GLU A 281 -5.74 -23.06 -15.34
N ILE A 282 -6.99 -23.50 -15.19
CA ILE A 282 -7.85 -23.14 -14.07
C ILE A 282 -7.51 -24.07 -12.89
N ASP A 283 -6.74 -23.54 -11.95
CA ASP A 283 -6.48 -24.17 -10.66
C ASP A 283 -6.94 -23.24 -9.53
N LEU A 284 -8.01 -23.64 -8.85
CA LEU A 284 -8.54 -22.95 -7.67
C LEU A 284 -8.11 -23.63 -6.36
N GLY A 285 -7.28 -24.69 -6.42
CA GLY A 285 -6.97 -25.64 -5.36
C GLY A 285 -6.98 -25.11 -3.92
N PRO A 286 -5.98 -24.33 -3.47
CA PRO A 286 -5.88 -23.90 -2.06
C PRO A 286 -7.05 -23.02 -1.58
N MET A 287 -7.91 -22.53 -2.49
CA MET A 287 -9.13 -21.83 -2.12
C MET A 287 -10.30 -22.77 -1.85
N ALA A 288 -10.46 -23.85 -2.62
CA ALA A 288 -11.54 -24.82 -2.43
C ALA A 288 -11.45 -25.56 -1.07
N GLY A 289 -10.25 -25.62 -0.48
CA GLY A 289 -10.02 -26.15 0.87
C GLY A 289 -10.36 -25.19 2.02
N ARG A 290 -10.79 -23.95 1.74
CA ARG A 290 -11.16 -23.00 2.81
C ARG A 290 -12.52 -23.38 3.42
N PRO A 291 -12.69 -23.25 4.75
CA PRO A 291 -13.96 -23.56 5.42
C PRO A 291 -15.00 -22.43 5.31
N ASP A 292 -14.68 -21.34 4.62
CA ASP A 292 -15.53 -20.15 4.48
C ASP A 292 -16.36 -20.14 3.18
N GLU A 293 -17.19 -19.12 3.01
CA GLU A 293 -18.04 -18.92 1.83
C GLU A 293 -17.23 -18.79 0.54
N PHE A 294 -15.97 -18.33 0.63
CA PHE A 294 -15.07 -18.29 -0.52
C PHE A 294 -14.65 -19.69 -0.95
N GLY A 295 -14.41 -20.61 0.00
CA GLY A 295 -14.16 -22.01 -0.30
C GLY A 295 -15.37 -22.69 -0.94
N LYS A 296 -16.57 -22.46 -0.40
CA LYS A 296 -17.81 -22.97 -1.00
C LYS A 296 -18.04 -22.43 -2.41
N LEU A 297 -17.79 -21.12 -2.64
CA LEU A 297 -17.90 -20.52 -3.97
C LEU A 297 -16.85 -21.08 -4.94
N ALA A 298 -15.62 -21.34 -4.47
CA ALA A 298 -14.58 -21.98 -5.27
C ALA A 298 -14.97 -23.40 -5.68
N GLN A 299 -15.52 -24.20 -4.76
CA GLN A 299 -16.03 -25.55 -5.05
C GLN A 299 -17.15 -25.52 -6.11
N VAL A 300 -18.15 -24.65 -5.94
CA VAL A 300 -19.23 -24.49 -6.92
C VAL A 300 -18.69 -24.04 -8.29
N PHE A 301 -17.65 -23.20 -8.31
CA PHE A 301 -17.02 -22.78 -9.55
C PHE A 301 -16.23 -23.92 -10.20
N GLU A 302 -15.50 -24.74 -9.43
CA GLU A 302 -14.82 -25.95 -9.92
C GLU A 302 -15.81 -26.93 -10.54
N GLU A 303 -16.93 -27.21 -9.87
CA GLU A 303 -18.01 -28.04 -10.42
C GLU A 303 -18.53 -27.48 -11.75
N ALA A 304 -18.71 -26.16 -11.87
CA ALA A 304 -19.13 -25.53 -13.11
C ALA A 304 -18.08 -25.65 -14.22
N VAL A 305 -16.80 -25.50 -13.90
CA VAL A 305 -15.69 -25.68 -14.86
C VAL A 305 -15.64 -27.12 -15.36
N ASP A 306 -15.79 -28.10 -14.47
CA ASP A 306 -15.79 -29.51 -14.83
C ASP A 306 -16.98 -29.88 -15.73
N GLN A 307 -18.17 -29.34 -15.44
CA GLN A 307 -19.33 -29.50 -16.33
C GLN A 307 -19.07 -28.91 -17.72
N VAL A 308 -18.41 -27.76 -17.81
CA VAL A 308 -18.06 -27.14 -19.10
C VAL A 308 -17.03 -27.99 -19.86
N LYS A 309 -16.00 -28.50 -19.18
CA LYS A 309 -15.01 -29.43 -19.78
C LYS A 309 -15.68 -30.66 -20.37
N GLN A 310 -16.52 -31.33 -19.57
CA GLN A 310 -17.25 -32.52 -20.03
C GLN A 310 -18.18 -32.20 -21.21
N ARG A 311 -18.84 -31.04 -21.19
CA ARG A 311 -19.71 -30.61 -22.29
C ARG A 311 -18.92 -30.36 -23.57
N GLU A 312 -17.74 -29.72 -23.51
CA GLU A 312 -16.88 -29.52 -24.67
C GLU A 312 -16.34 -30.85 -25.23
N GLU A 313 -15.93 -31.78 -24.38
CA GLU A 313 -15.46 -33.10 -24.79
C GLU A 313 -16.55 -33.89 -25.52
N ARG A 314 -17.76 -33.94 -24.95
CA ARG A 314 -18.92 -34.58 -25.59
C ARG A 314 -19.24 -33.93 -26.93
N PHE A 315 -19.18 -32.59 -27.00
CA PHE A 315 -19.43 -31.87 -28.24
C PHE A 315 -18.35 -32.17 -29.29
N ARG A 316 -17.06 -32.28 -28.91
CA ARG A 316 -15.97 -32.68 -29.80
C ARG A 316 -16.14 -34.12 -30.32
N GLN A 317 -16.54 -35.05 -29.45
CA GLN A 317 -16.84 -36.43 -29.82
C GLN A 317 -17.99 -36.49 -30.84
N ALA A 318 -19.10 -35.79 -30.57
CA ALA A 318 -20.23 -35.72 -31.49
C ALA A 318 -19.84 -35.12 -32.85
N ILE A 319 -19.02 -34.06 -32.89
CA ILE A 319 -18.51 -33.51 -34.15
C ILE A 319 -17.62 -34.51 -34.89
N GLN A 320 -16.76 -35.25 -34.20
CA GLN A 320 -15.91 -36.27 -34.82
C GLN A 320 -16.74 -37.41 -35.40
N GLU A 321 -17.72 -37.90 -34.66
CA GLU A 321 -18.63 -38.96 -35.12
C GLU A 321 -19.42 -38.52 -36.35
N LEU A 322 -20.03 -37.33 -36.31
CA LEU A 322 -20.73 -36.73 -37.45
C LEU A 322 -19.80 -36.57 -38.67
N ARG A 323 -18.54 -36.18 -38.49
CA ARG A 323 -17.56 -36.09 -39.60
C ARG A 323 -17.28 -37.46 -40.22
N VAL A 324 -17.16 -38.51 -39.40
CA VAL A 324 -16.93 -39.87 -39.89
C VAL A 324 -18.13 -40.37 -40.67
N GLU A 325 -19.35 -40.12 -40.18
CA GLU A 325 -20.59 -40.51 -40.85
C GLU A 325 -20.75 -39.80 -42.21
N ILE A 326 -20.58 -38.47 -42.24
CA ILE A 326 -20.64 -37.70 -43.49
C ILE A 326 -19.60 -38.20 -44.51
N ASN A 327 -18.37 -38.46 -44.07
CA ASN A 327 -17.33 -39.00 -44.97
C ASN A 327 -17.72 -40.37 -45.54
N ARG A 328 -18.31 -41.26 -44.72
CA ARG A 328 -18.79 -42.57 -45.19
C ARG A 328 -19.94 -42.45 -46.19
N GLU A 329 -20.89 -41.54 -45.97
CA GLU A 329 -21.96 -41.30 -46.93
C GLU A 329 -21.43 -40.75 -48.26
N GLN A 330 -20.47 -39.82 -48.22
CA GLN A 330 -19.82 -39.30 -49.42
C GLN A 330 -19.04 -40.39 -50.16
N GLU A 331 -18.30 -41.22 -49.44
CA GLU A 331 -17.54 -42.35 -50.01
C GLU A 331 -18.49 -43.38 -50.65
N ALA A 332 -19.60 -43.72 -49.98
CA ALA A 332 -20.63 -44.60 -50.53
C ALA A 332 -21.26 -44.03 -51.83
N LYS A 333 -21.56 -42.73 -51.86
CA LYS A 333 -22.02 -42.05 -53.09
C LYS A 333 -20.97 -42.09 -54.20
N GLN A 334 -19.71 -41.81 -53.89
CA GLN A 334 -18.62 -41.86 -54.87
C GLN A 334 -18.40 -43.27 -55.43
N VAL A 335 -18.45 -44.29 -54.57
CA VAL A 335 -18.39 -45.70 -55.01
C VAL A 335 -19.60 -46.03 -55.88
N SER A 336 -20.80 -45.58 -55.51
CA SER A 336 -22.01 -45.76 -56.33
C SER A 336 -21.84 -45.13 -57.72
N GLU A 337 -21.40 -43.88 -57.81
CA GLU A 337 -21.14 -43.19 -59.08
C GLU A 337 -20.11 -43.94 -59.95
N ILE A 338 -19.03 -44.47 -59.34
CA ILE A 338 -18.03 -45.26 -60.05
C ILE A 338 -18.61 -46.59 -60.53
N THR A 339 -19.38 -47.29 -59.70
CA THR A 339 -20.01 -48.58 -60.06
C THR A 339 -21.11 -48.43 -61.12
N GLU A 340 -21.77 -47.27 -61.15
CA GLU A 340 -22.77 -46.93 -62.16
C GLU A 340 -22.16 -46.39 -63.46
N SER A 341 -20.88 -46.01 -63.45
CA SER A 341 -20.17 -45.60 -64.67
C SER A 341 -20.17 -46.73 -65.71
N GLU A 342 -20.36 -46.36 -66.98
CA GLU A 342 -20.34 -47.33 -68.08
C GLU A 342 -19.06 -48.17 -68.10
N TYR A 343 -17.92 -47.57 -67.76
CA TYR A 343 -16.63 -48.24 -67.72
C TYR A 343 -16.61 -49.42 -66.73
N PHE A 344 -17.17 -49.24 -65.53
CA PHE A 344 -17.21 -50.30 -64.50
C PHE A 344 -18.20 -51.41 -64.86
N ARG A 345 -19.37 -51.06 -65.42
CA ARG A 345 -20.35 -52.05 -65.93
C ARG A 345 -19.74 -52.92 -67.04
N LEU A 346 -18.99 -52.31 -67.96
CA LEU A 346 -18.32 -53.00 -69.06
C LEU A 346 -17.22 -53.96 -68.54
N LEU A 347 -16.46 -53.51 -67.54
CA LEU A 347 -15.43 -54.32 -66.89
C LEU A 347 -16.03 -55.53 -66.15
N SER A 348 -17.14 -55.32 -65.44
CA SER A 348 -17.88 -56.39 -64.73
C SER A 348 -18.46 -57.43 -65.70
N GLN A 349 -19.10 -57.01 -66.78
CA GLN A 349 -19.58 -57.92 -67.84
C GLN A 349 -18.43 -58.71 -68.49
N ARG A 350 -17.29 -58.06 -68.74
CA ARG A 350 -16.11 -58.73 -69.31
C ARG A 350 -15.52 -59.77 -68.34
N SER A 351 -15.48 -59.47 -67.04
CA SER A 351 -15.07 -60.44 -66.01
C SER A 351 -16.04 -61.61 -65.87
N GLN A 352 -17.36 -61.36 -65.84
CA GLN A 352 -18.39 -62.40 -65.76
C GLN A 352 -18.38 -63.32 -66.99
N SER A 353 -18.21 -62.77 -68.20
CA SER A 353 -18.10 -63.57 -69.43
C SER A 353 -16.84 -64.45 -69.44
N LEU A 354 -15.72 -63.98 -68.87
CA LEU A 354 -14.53 -64.81 -68.69
C LEU A 354 -14.73 -65.91 -67.64
N ARG A 355 -15.44 -65.65 -66.54
CA ARG A 355 -15.78 -66.67 -65.53
C ARG A 355 -16.76 -67.71 -66.06
N ALA A 356 -17.80 -67.30 -66.78
CA ALA A 356 -18.75 -68.20 -67.43
C ALA A 356 -18.06 -69.08 -68.48
N ARG A 357 -17.08 -68.53 -69.23
CA ARG A 357 -16.23 -69.32 -70.13
C ARG A 357 -15.36 -70.34 -69.41
N ARG A 358 -14.92 -70.05 -68.19
CA ARG A 358 -14.13 -70.98 -67.35
C ARG A 358 -14.98 -72.13 -66.82
N ASP A 359 -16.20 -71.86 -66.35
CA ASP A 359 -17.09 -72.90 -65.82
C ASP A 359 -17.68 -73.79 -66.90
N LYS A 360 -17.92 -73.26 -68.11
CA LYS A 360 -18.35 -74.05 -69.28
C LYS A 360 -17.25 -74.98 -69.83
N LYS A 361 -16.00 -74.82 -69.38
CA LYS A 361 -14.84 -75.67 -69.70
C LYS A 361 -14.60 -76.77 -68.64
N ARG A 362 -15.40 -76.80 -67.56
CA ARG A 362 -15.22 -77.67 -66.40
C ARG A 362 -16.38 -78.68 -66.20
N LYS A 363 -17.38 -78.65 -67.08
CA LYS A 363 -18.29 -79.76 -67.40
C LYS A 363 -17.84 -80.35 -68.73
#